data_AF-A0A1B6JHM4-F1
#
_entry.id   AF-A0A1B6JHM4-F1
#
_cell.length_a   1.000
_cell.length_b   1.000
_cell.length_c   1.000
_cell.angle_alpha   90.00
_cell.angle_beta   90.00
_cell.angle_gamma   90.00
#
_symmetry.space_group_name_H-M   'P 1'
#
loop_
_entity.id
_entity.type
_entity.pdbx_description
1 polymer ?
#
loop_
_entity_poly.entity_id
_entity_poly.type
_entity_poly.pdbx_seq_one_letter_code
_entity_poly.pdbx_strand_id
1 'polypeptide(L)'
;MDKVALVVLLVSITAVVCQKNRDWHVGVDTVNPSGTVVHGHANIPLHRGNDGNLNANVHGSRVFGGPYNREQTVGGGLRYEHNSGLHGGVDATNMRGYGTTYSASVGGSRRLGPGTFSVDGVASRRPRSSRTEGNV
;
A
#
# COMPACT_ATOMS: atom_id res chain seq x y z
N MET A 1 10.21 16.53 20.02
CA MET A 1 8.83 16.83 19.56
C MET A 1 7.89 16.15 20.54
N ASP A 2 7.06 16.93 21.23
CA ASP A 2 6.10 16.40 22.19
C ASP A 2 5.10 15.47 21.49
N LYS A 3 4.78 14.33 22.12
CA LYS A 3 3.81 13.35 21.60
C LYS A 3 2.46 14.01 21.27
N VAL A 4 2.09 15.03 22.03
CA VAL A 4 0.88 15.84 21.82
C VAL A 4 0.93 16.60 20.49
N ALA A 5 2.07 17.19 20.14
CA ALA A 5 2.22 17.90 18.88
C ALA A 5 2.15 16.95 17.67
N LEU A 6 2.63 15.71 17.82
CA LEU A 6 2.51 14.68 16.79
C LEU A 6 1.04 14.27 16.58
N VAL A 7 0.29 14.09 17.66
CA VAL A 7 -1.15 13.74 17.60
C VAL A 7 -1.96 14.87 16.97
N VAL A 8 -1.70 16.12 17.35
CA VAL A 8 -2.40 17.29 16.77
C VAL A 8 -2.09 17.46 15.27
N LEU A 9 -0.84 17.25 14.86
CA LEU A 9 -0.47 17.23 13.44
C LEU A 9 -1.16 16.09 12.70
N LEU A 10 -1.28 14.92 13.32
CA LEU A 10 -1.94 13.76 12.74
C LEU A 10 -3.42 14.03 12.50
N VAL A 11 -4.14 14.50 13.53
CA VAL A 11 -5.57 14.83 13.46
C VAL A 11 -5.86 15.90 12.40
N SER A 12 -5.00 16.90 12.29
CA SER A 12 -5.17 17.96 11.27
C SER A 12 -4.92 17.46 9.84
N ILE A 13 -3.97 16.55 9.62
CA ILE A 13 -3.76 15.91 8.31
C ILE A 13 -4.95 15.01 7.95
N THR A 14 -5.48 14.23 8.90
CA THR A 14 -6.67 13.39 8.66
C THR A 14 -7.89 14.26 8.32
N ALA A 15 -8.08 15.39 9.00
CA ALA A 15 -9.23 16.29 8.77
C ALA A 15 -9.22 16.96 7.39
N VAL A 16 -8.04 17.35 6.87
CA VAL A 16 -7.94 18.01 5.55
C VAL A 16 -8.17 17.03 4.40
N VAL A 17 -7.90 15.74 4.60
CA VAL A 17 -7.98 14.73 3.53
C VAL A 17 -9.36 14.04 3.46
N CYS A 18 -10.17 14.11 4.54
CA CYS A 18 -11.46 13.43 4.65
C CYS A 18 -12.64 14.04 3.86
N GLN A 19 -12.49 15.13 3.10
CA GLN A 19 -13.67 15.88 2.67
C GLN A 19 -14.52 15.28 1.53
N LYS A 20 -14.03 14.33 0.72
CA LYS A 20 -14.88 13.70 -0.33
C LYS A 20 -14.48 12.24 -0.64
N ASN A 21 -15.26 11.27 -0.14
CA ASN A 21 -15.33 9.87 -0.59
C ASN A 21 -14.00 9.16 -0.88
N ARG A 22 -13.17 8.97 0.14
CA ARG A 22 -11.96 8.14 -0.01
C ARG A 22 -11.76 7.28 1.22
N ASP A 23 -11.49 5.99 1.01
CA ASP A 23 -11.14 5.03 2.06
C ASP A 23 -9.73 5.33 2.57
N TRP A 24 -9.61 6.38 3.40
CA TRP A 24 -8.37 6.76 4.08
C TRP A 24 -8.30 6.12 5.45
N HIS A 25 -7.21 5.39 5.68
CA HIS A 25 -6.91 4.79 6.97
C HIS A 25 -5.54 5.27 7.44
N VAL A 26 -5.49 5.75 8.67
CA VAL A 26 -4.26 6.16 9.35
C VAL A 26 -4.14 5.32 10.61
N GLY A 27 -2.98 4.69 10.79
CA GLY A 27 -2.69 3.84 11.94
C GLY A 27 -1.35 4.21 12.57
N VAL A 28 -1.20 3.82 13.84
CA VAL A 28 0.02 4.05 14.63
C VAL A 28 0.39 2.75 15.31
N ASP A 29 1.54 2.21 14.94
CA ASP A 29 2.13 1.03 15.56
C ASP A 29 3.34 1.42 16.40
N THR A 30 3.57 0.75 17.51
CA THR A 30 4.82 0.89 18.26
C THR A 30 5.75 -0.25 17.86
N VAL A 31 6.94 0.07 17.33
CA VAL A 31 7.95 -0.93 16.95
C VAL A 31 9.07 -0.92 17.98
N ASN A 32 9.21 -2.05 18.67
CA ASN A 32 10.24 -2.31 19.68
C ASN A 32 11.63 -2.35 19.00
N PRO A 33 12.72 -1.76 19.58
CA PRO A 33 12.79 -1.07 20.85
C PRO A 33 12.76 0.46 20.70
N SER A 34 11.65 1.07 21.13
CA SER A 34 11.46 2.51 21.37
C SER A 34 11.08 3.41 20.17
N GLY A 35 10.70 2.86 19.02
CA GLY A 35 10.22 3.64 17.87
C GLY A 35 8.69 3.61 17.73
N THR A 36 8.08 4.71 17.28
CA THR A 36 6.67 4.77 16.87
C THR A 36 6.59 4.87 15.35
N VAL A 37 5.90 3.93 14.71
CA VAL A 37 5.63 3.94 13.28
C VAL A 37 4.24 4.52 13.06
N VAL A 38 4.20 5.67 12.40
CA VAL A 38 2.95 6.23 11.89
C VAL A 38 2.83 5.80 10.45
N HIS A 39 1.72 5.19 10.08
CA HIS A 39 1.46 4.77 8.71
C HIS A 39 0.08 5.28 8.24
N GLY A 40 -0.04 5.50 6.94
CA GLY A 40 -1.31 5.87 6.33
C GLY A 40 -1.43 5.23 4.97
N HIS A 41 -2.64 4.86 4.60
CA HIS A 41 -2.96 4.43 3.24
C HIS A 41 -4.33 4.93 2.81
N ALA A 42 -4.49 5.03 1.49
CA ALA A 42 -5.70 5.48 0.86
C ALA A 42 -5.97 4.64 -0.39
N ASN A 43 -7.18 4.12 -0.51
CA ASN A 43 -7.65 3.50 -1.75
C ASN A 43 -8.60 4.47 -2.46
N ILE A 44 -8.34 4.68 -3.74
CA ILE A 44 -9.06 5.64 -4.59
C ILE A 44 -9.64 4.83 -5.76
N PRO A 45 -10.97 4.66 -5.85
CA PRO A 45 -11.58 4.06 -7.02
C PRO A 45 -11.37 4.98 -8.22
N LEU A 46 -10.67 4.49 -9.24
CA LEU A 46 -10.44 5.23 -10.49
C LEU A 46 -11.51 4.89 -11.54
N HIS A 47 -11.96 3.63 -11.55
CA HIS A 47 -13.03 3.16 -12.42
C HIS A 47 -13.85 2.08 -11.71
N ARG A 48 -15.17 2.16 -11.82
CA ARG A 48 -16.10 1.11 -11.42
C ARG A 48 -17.09 0.92 -12.56
N GLY A 49 -16.97 -0.19 -13.27
CA GLY A 49 -17.82 -0.55 -14.40
C GLY A 49 -18.50 -1.90 -14.18
N ASN A 50 -19.43 -2.24 -15.08
CA ASN A 50 -20.10 -3.54 -15.06
C ASN A 50 -19.18 -4.71 -15.40
N ASP A 51 -17.99 -4.42 -15.93
CA ASP A 51 -17.02 -5.43 -16.36
C ASP A 51 -15.85 -5.56 -15.36
N GLY A 52 -15.60 -4.54 -14.54
CA GLY A 52 -14.52 -4.59 -13.55
C GLY A 52 -14.25 -3.26 -12.85
N ASN A 53 -13.28 -3.30 -11.95
CA ASN A 53 -12.88 -2.20 -11.09
C ASN A 53 -11.38 -1.92 -11.22
N LEU A 54 -11.03 -0.64 -11.28
CA LEU A 54 -9.65 -0.15 -11.18
C LEU A 54 -9.55 0.76 -9.96
N ASN A 55 -8.62 0.43 -9.06
CA ASN A 55 -8.33 1.20 -7.87
C ASN A 55 -6.88 1.66 -7.91
N ALA A 56 -6.63 2.89 -7.47
CA ALA A 56 -5.31 3.35 -7.08
C ALA A 56 -5.16 3.21 -5.57
N ASN A 57 -3.96 2.88 -5.11
CA ASN A 57 -3.58 2.98 -3.71
C ASN A 57 -2.43 3.98 -3.56
N VAL A 58 -2.42 4.67 -2.43
CA VAL A 58 -1.27 5.47 -1.98
C VAL A 58 -1.05 5.11 -0.52
N HIS A 59 0.20 4.87 -0.14
CA HIS A 59 0.55 4.54 1.23
C HIS A 59 1.89 5.13 1.62
N GLY A 60 2.12 5.22 2.91
CA GLY A 60 3.42 5.62 3.43
C GLY A 60 3.50 5.40 4.93
N SER A 61 4.73 5.39 5.42
CA SER A 61 5.00 5.27 6.84
C SER A 61 6.21 6.11 7.24
N ARG A 62 6.27 6.46 8.52
CA ARG A 62 7.42 7.14 9.11
C ARG A 62 7.64 6.69 10.54
N VAL A 63 8.90 6.42 10.86
CA VAL A 63 9.33 6.03 12.20
C VAL A 63 9.82 7.26 12.97
N PHE A 64 9.35 7.39 14.21
CA PHE A 64 9.73 8.42 15.17
C PHE A 64 10.38 7.77 16.41
N GLY A 65 11.62 8.13 16.70
CA GLY A 65 12.37 7.56 17.81
C GLY A 65 12.91 6.15 17.53
N GLY A 66 13.69 5.63 18.49
CA GLY A 66 14.34 4.32 18.38
C GLY A 66 15.48 4.26 17.34
N PRO A 67 16.06 3.06 17.12
CA PRO A 67 17.17 2.84 16.20
C PRO A 67 16.88 3.20 14.73
N TYR A 68 15.60 3.09 14.33
CA TYR A 68 15.13 3.31 12.96
C TYR A 68 14.54 4.72 12.75
N ASN A 69 14.89 5.68 13.62
CA ASN A 69 14.32 7.02 13.58
C ASN A 69 14.51 7.70 12.21
N ARG A 70 13.46 8.33 11.70
CA ARG A 70 13.37 9.00 10.38
C ARG A 70 13.37 8.06 9.19
N GLU A 71 13.34 6.74 9.38
CA GLU A 71 12.96 5.84 8.30
C GLU A 71 11.57 6.22 7.81
N GLN A 72 11.42 6.24 6.50
CA GLN A 72 10.21 6.68 5.84
C GLN A 72 10.02 5.85 4.57
N THR A 73 8.78 5.42 4.36
CA THR A 73 8.34 4.83 3.10
C THR A 73 7.22 5.67 2.49
N VAL A 74 7.20 5.75 1.17
CA VAL A 74 6.09 6.33 0.40
C VAL A 74 5.94 5.47 -0.84
N GLY A 75 4.72 5.05 -1.12
CA GLY A 75 4.42 4.23 -2.26
C GLY A 75 3.00 4.41 -2.75
N GLY A 76 2.71 3.71 -3.84
CA GLY A 76 1.41 3.66 -4.43
C GLY A 76 1.44 2.84 -5.71
N GLY A 77 0.25 2.58 -6.23
CA GLY A 77 0.05 1.56 -7.22
C GLY A 77 -1.36 1.56 -7.78
N LEU A 78 -1.58 0.62 -8.68
CA LEU A 78 -2.83 0.39 -9.39
C LEU A 78 -3.19 -1.08 -9.26
N ARG A 79 -4.47 -1.36 -9.01
CA ARG A 79 -5.02 -2.71 -8.98
C ARG A 79 -6.27 -2.76 -9.83
N TYR A 80 -6.31 -3.73 -10.73
CA TYR A 80 -7.44 -4.03 -11.58
C TYR A 80 -8.05 -5.38 -11.23
N GLU A 81 -9.36 -5.47 -11.29
CA GLU A 81 -10.12 -6.70 -11.09
C GLU A 81 -11.30 -6.72 -12.07
N HIS A 82 -11.33 -7.73 -12.94
CA HIS A 82 -12.40 -7.97 -13.91
C HIS A 82 -13.38 -9.01 -13.35
N ASN A 83 -14.64 -8.90 -13.72
CA ASN A 83 -15.70 -9.79 -13.23
C ASN A 83 -15.56 -11.25 -13.69
N SER A 84 -14.73 -11.51 -14.70
CA SER A 84 -14.34 -12.88 -15.07
C SER A 84 -13.38 -13.54 -14.06
N GLY A 85 -12.91 -12.79 -13.05
CA GLY A 85 -11.95 -13.21 -12.04
C GLY A 85 -10.48 -12.97 -12.41
N LEU A 86 -10.21 -12.41 -13.60
CA LEU A 86 -8.89 -11.88 -13.95
C LEU A 86 -8.60 -10.65 -13.10
N HIS A 87 -7.44 -10.60 -12.47
CA HIS A 87 -7.02 -9.46 -11.68
C HIS A 87 -5.51 -9.27 -11.76
N GLY A 88 -5.05 -8.10 -11.36
CA GLY A 88 -3.62 -7.79 -11.38
C GLY A 88 -3.35 -6.39 -10.88
N GLY A 89 -2.08 -6.06 -10.74
CA GLY A 89 -1.71 -4.75 -10.26
C GLY A 89 -0.23 -4.47 -10.39
N VAL A 90 0.12 -3.22 -10.12
CA VAL A 90 1.50 -2.74 -10.04
C VAL A 90 1.62 -1.82 -8.83
N ASP A 91 2.74 -1.89 -8.14
CA ASP A 91 3.03 -1.02 -6.99
C ASP A 91 4.48 -0.55 -7.05
N ALA A 92 4.72 0.67 -6.61
CA ALA A 92 6.04 1.20 -6.40
C ALA A 92 6.13 1.80 -5.00
N THR A 93 7.05 1.30 -4.19
CA THR A 93 7.29 1.78 -2.83
C THR A 93 8.73 2.22 -2.68
N ASN A 94 8.94 3.50 -2.39
CA ASN A 94 10.25 4.07 -2.10
C ASN A 94 10.49 4.10 -0.59
N MET A 95 11.65 3.60 -0.17
CA MET A 95 12.16 3.79 1.17
C MET A 95 13.30 4.81 1.12
N ARG A 96 13.17 5.87 1.93
CA ARG A 96 14.14 6.97 1.94
C ARG A 96 15.53 6.46 2.28
N GLY A 97 16.49 6.70 1.38
CA GLY A 97 17.90 6.28 1.54
C GLY A 97 18.21 4.87 1.02
N TYR A 98 17.20 4.04 0.76
CA TYR A 98 17.37 2.67 0.27
C TYR A 98 16.97 2.53 -1.21
N GLY A 99 15.96 3.29 -1.65
CA GLY A 99 15.49 3.36 -3.04
C GLY A 99 14.10 2.75 -3.23
N THR A 100 13.72 2.49 -4.48
CA THR A 100 12.36 2.05 -4.85
C THR A 100 12.29 0.55 -5.13
N THR A 101 11.35 -0.11 -4.46
CA THR A 101 10.88 -1.45 -4.80
C THR A 101 9.71 -1.34 -5.76
N TYR A 102 9.73 -2.11 -6.83
CA TYR A 102 8.60 -2.23 -7.75
C TYR A 102 8.02 -3.63 -7.63
N SER A 103 6.71 -3.77 -7.70
CA SER A 103 6.04 -5.06 -7.82
C SER A 103 4.96 -5.03 -8.87
N ALA A 104 4.67 -6.20 -9.42
CA ALA A 104 3.58 -6.44 -10.33
C ALA A 104 2.94 -7.78 -9.98
N SER A 105 1.63 -7.87 -10.13
CA SER A 105 0.88 -9.11 -9.96
C SER A 105 -0.10 -9.31 -11.11
N VAL A 106 -0.35 -10.57 -11.42
CA VAL A 106 -1.41 -10.99 -12.34
C VAL A 106 -1.95 -12.32 -11.84
N GLY A 107 -3.27 -12.45 -11.81
CA GLY A 107 -3.92 -13.63 -11.30
C GLY A 107 -5.26 -13.85 -11.94
N GLY A 108 -5.74 -15.08 -11.84
CA GLY A 108 -7.05 -15.48 -12.33
C GLY A 108 -7.74 -16.31 -11.26
N SER A 109 -8.96 -15.93 -10.93
CA SER A 109 -9.81 -16.74 -10.06
C SER A 109 -11.07 -17.18 -10.79
N ARG A 110 -11.60 -18.35 -10.43
CA ARG A 110 -12.86 -18.87 -10.96
C ARG A 110 -13.59 -19.64 -9.87
N ARG A 111 -14.89 -19.39 -9.74
CA ARG A 111 -15.75 -20.21 -8.88
C ARG A 111 -15.95 -21.59 -9.50
N LEU A 112 -15.71 -22.62 -8.68
CA LEU A 112 -15.94 -24.03 -8.99
C LEU A 112 -16.92 -24.59 -7.94
N GLY A 113 -18.22 -24.37 -8.16
CA GLY A 113 -19.27 -24.73 -7.20
C GLY A 113 -19.15 -23.89 -5.92
N PRO A 114 -19.10 -24.51 -4.71
CA PRO A 114 -18.93 -23.77 -3.45
C PRO A 114 -17.50 -23.23 -3.25
N GLY A 115 -16.52 -23.69 -4.04
CA GLY A 115 -15.11 -23.28 -3.93
C GLY A 115 -14.71 -22.20 -4.95
N THR A 116 -13.59 -21.55 -4.69
CA THR A 116 -12.91 -20.68 -5.67
C THR A 116 -11.52 -21.25 -5.93
N PHE A 117 -11.20 -21.47 -7.20
CA PHE A 117 -9.84 -21.75 -7.65
C PHE A 117 -9.17 -20.44 -8.02
N SER A 118 -7.93 -20.21 -7.59
CA SER A 118 -7.13 -19.05 -7.97
C SER A 118 -5.69 -19.46 -8.29
N VAL A 119 -5.07 -18.75 -9.21
CA VAL A 119 -3.64 -18.83 -9.53
C VAL A 119 -3.13 -17.41 -9.69
N ASP A 120 -2.06 -17.09 -8.97
CA ASP A 120 -1.56 -15.72 -8.84
C ASP A 120 -0.06 -15.69 -9.05
N GLY A 121 0.39 -14.94 -10.05
CA GLY A 121 1.79 -14.62 -10.27
C GLY A 121 2.14 -13.27 -9.66
N VAL A 122 3.27 -13.20 -8.95
CA VAL A 122 3.86 -11.96 -8.45
C VAL A 122 5.29 -11.85 -8.92
N ALA A 123 5.68 -10.64 -9.33
CA ALA A 123 7.06 -10.26 -9.56
C ALA A 123 7.40 -9.02 -8.75
N SER A 124 8.62 -8.93 -8.24
CA SER A 124 9.13 -7.76 -7.56
C SER A 124 10.60 -7.50 -7.87
N ARG A 125 10.99 -6.24 -7.83
CA ARG A 125 12.36 -5.79 -8.06
C ARG A 125 12.76 -4.86 -6.93
N ARG A 126 13.76 -5.29 -6.15
CA ARG A 126 14.31 -4.53 -5.03
C ARG A 126 15.15 -3.34 -5.51
N PRO A 127 15.34 -2.31 -4.66
CA PRO A 127 16.18 -1.18 -4.99
C PRO A 127 17.57 -1.62 -5.42
N ARG A 128 18.09 -1.01 -6.49
CA ARG A 128 19.44 -1.28 -7.04
C ARG A 128 19.68 -2.74 -7.48
N SER A 129 18.65 -3.58 -7.52
CA SER A 129 18.74 -4.92 -8.08
C SER A 129 18.64 -4.88 -9.60
N SER A 130 19.45 -5.66 -10.31
CA SER A 130 19.23 -6.00 -11.72
C SER A 130 18.34 -7.23 -11.90
N ARG A 131 18.04 -7.95 -10.81
CA ARG A 131 17.22 -9.16 -10.80
C ARG A 131 15.79 -8.87 -10.37
N THR A 132 14.87 -9.56 -11.04
CA THR A 132 13.45 -9.64 -10.68
C THR A 132 13.21 -10.96 -9.97
N GLU A 133 12.61 -10.90 -8.78
CA GLU A 133 12.18 -12.06 -8.00
C GLU A 133 10.70 -12.30 -8.30
N GLY A 134 10.26 -13.53 -8.50
CA GLY A 134 8.85 -13.83 -8.72
C GLY A 134 8.44 -15.21 -8.26
N ASN A 135 7.13 -15.39 -8.05
CA ASN A 135 6.52 -16.65 -7.67
C ASN A 135 5.13 -16.79 -8.31
N VAL A 136 4.65 -18.04 -8.41
CA VAL A 136 3.31 -18.42 -8.88
C VAL A 136 2.68 -19.38 -7.88
#